data_AF-A0A2U0S1V8-F1
#
_entry.id   AF-A0A2U0S1V8-F1
#
_cell.length_a   1.000
_cell.length_b   1.000
_cell.length_c   1.000
_cell.angle_alpha   90.00
_cell.angle_beta   90.00
_cell.angle_gamma   90.00
#
_symmetry.space_group_name_H-M   'P 1'
#
loop_
_entity.id
_entity.type
_entity.pdbx_description
1 polymer ?
#
loop_
_entity_poly.entity_id
_entity_poly.type
_entity_poly.pdbx_seq_one_letter_code
_entity_poly.pdbx_strand_id
1 'polypeptide(L)'
;MPISKMFVVRFFQLLKGRKFAEAERVLERIRQKTNETEWNSGYIHALDGVLLAQKSNDSYAFVTNMNLEDEKELKKSRKEFLKEYKNKIHSDFDRGFFAAWADYMLISVRELKNAETPKQPAKLEKQEQT
;
A
#
# COMPACT_ATOMS: atom_id res chain seq x y z
N MET A 1 -7.78 16.72 5.41
CA MET A 1 -8.08 16.36 4.01
C MET A 1 -8.39 14.86 3.91
N PRO A 2 -8.95 14.34 2.79
CA PRO A 2 -8.95 12.90 2.55
C PRO A 2 -7.51 12.36 2.48
N ILE A 3 -7.32 11.07 2.76
CA ILE A 3 -6.01 10.43 2.72
C ILE A 3 -5.40 10.53 1.32
N SER A 4 -4.19 11.07 1.24
CA SER A 4 -3.48 11.24 -0.03
C SER A 4 -2.90 9.91 -0.53
N LYS A 5 -3.44 9.44 -1.65
CA LYS A 5 -2.97 8.22 -2.34
C LYS A 5 -1.48 8.25 -2.67
N MET A 6 -0.93 9.43 -2.98
CA MET A 6 0.49 9.59 -3.28
C MET A 6 1.37 9.23 -2.07
N PHE A 7 1.00 9.67 -0.88
CA PHE A 7 1.73 9.33 0.34
C PHE A 7 1.58 7.86 0.70
N VAL A 8 0.38 7.28 0.50
CA VAL A 8 0.15 5.84 0.72
C VAL A 8 1.02 4.98 -0.20
N VAL A 9 1.08 5.29 -1.51
CA VAL A 9 1.95 4.58 -2.45
C VAL A 9 3.41 4.68 -2.01
N ARG A 10 3.88 5.89 -1.66
CA ARG A 10 5.25 6.10 -1.18
C ARG A 10 5.53 5.30 0.09
N PHE A 11 4.61 5.28 1.04
CA PHE A 11 4.71 4.51 2.27
C PHE A 11 4.93 3.01 1.97
N PHE A 12 4.10 2.40 1.13
CA PHE A 12 4.26 0.99 0.77
C PHE A 12 5.53 0.68 0.00
N GLN A 13 5.98 1.58 -0.88
CA GLN A 13 7.27 1.44 -1.58
C GLN A 13 8.44 1.43 -0.59
N LEU A 14 8.40 2.30 0.44
CA LEU A 14 9.43 2.35 1.49
C LEU A 14 9.42 1.08 2.34
N LEU A 15 8.24 0.58 2.68
CA LEU A 15 8.08 -0.70 3.41
C LEU A 15 8.65 -1.89 2.62
N LYS A 16 8.31 -2.01 1.33
CA LYS A 16 8.87 -3.06 0.45
C LYS A 16 10.39 -2.98 0.39
N GLY A 17 10.95 -1.77 0.37
CA GLY A 17 12.40 -1.53 0.44
C GLY A 17 13.02 -1.64 1.83
N ARG A 18 12.27 -2.05 2.86
CA ARG A 18 12.69 -2.10 4.28
C ARG A 18 13.24 -0.78 4.83
N LYS A 19 12.80 0.35 4.27
CA LYS A 19 13.19 1.70 4.70
C LYS A 19 12.26 2.21 5.81
N PHE A 20 12.24 1.52 6.95
CA PHE A 20 11.24 1.74 8.00
C PHE A 20 11.24 3.16 8.58
N ALA A 21 12.41 3.77 8.81
CA ALA A 21 12.49 5.14 9.31
C ALA A 21 11.89 6.17 8.33
N GLU A 22 12.04 5.95 7.01
CA GLU A 22 11.39 6.81 6.01
C GLU A 22 9.88 6.54 5.95
N ALA A 23 9.48 5.26 6.06
CA ALA A 23 8.06 4.87 6.06
C ALA A 23 7.31 5.51 7.25
N GLU A 24 7.91 5.46 8.46
CA GLU A 24 7.39 6.14 9.67
C GLU A 24 7.18 7.63 9.43
N ARG A 25 8.17 8.34 8.87
CA ARG A 25 8.04 9.78 8.56
C ARG A 25 6.92 10.07 7.56
N VAL A 26 6.72 9.19 6.58
CA VAL A 26 5.62 9.35 5.62
C VAL A 26 4.27 9.09 6.29
N LEU A 27 4.18 8.09 7.15
CA LEU A 27 2.96 7.78 7.91
C LEU A 27 2.56 8.94 8.83
N GLU A 28 3.52 9.54 9.54
CA GLU A 28 3.27 10.74 10.34
C GLU A 28 2.77 11.93 9.51
N ARG A 29 3.30 12.11 8.29
CA ARG A 29 2.77 13.13 7.37
C ARG A 29 1.35 12.83 6.91
N ILE A 30 0.99 11.55 6.74
CA ILE A 30 -0.39 11.16 6.43
C ILE A 30 -1.29 11.55 7.60
N ARG A 31 -0.92 11.22 8.84
CA ARG A 31 -1.69 11.57 10.05
C ARG A 31 -1.92 13.08 10.15
N GLN A 32 -0.85 13.88 10.07
CA GLN A 32 -0.92 15.34 10.24
C GLN A 32 -1.79 16.06 9.19
N LYS A 33 -1.90 15.50 7.98
CA LYS A 33 -2.64 16.13 6.86
C LYS A 33 -4.08 15.61 6.71
N THR A 34 -4.41 14.53 7.40
CA THR A 34 -5.70 13.85 7.29
C THR A 34 -6.64 14.36 8.37
N ASN A 35 -7.93 14.56 8.03
CA ASN A 35 -8.90 14.95 9.05
C ASN A 35 -9.20 13.76 9.95
N GLU A 36 -9.44 14.02 11.24
CA GLU A 36 -9.90 12.99 12.16
C GLU A 36 -11.33 12.59 11.81
N THR A 37 -11.47 11.40 11.24
CA THR A 37 -12.75 10.73 10.99
C THR A 37 -12.57 9.27 11.33
N GLU A 38 -13.65 8.59 11.72
CA GLU A 38 -13.60 7.18 12.08
C GLU A 38 -12.99 6.32 10.95
N TRP A 39 -13.40 6.59 9.71
CA TRP A 39 -12.84 5.95 8.52
C TRP A 39 -11.33 6.20 8.35
N ASN A 40 -10.89 7.45 8.47
CA ASN A 40 -9.46 7.76 8.34
C ASN A 40 -8.63 7.11 9.46
N SER A 41 -9.18 7.06 10.68
CA SER A 41 -8.54 6.42 11.83
C SER A 41 -8.34 4.93 11.61
N GLY A 42 -9.34 4.23 11.06
CA GLY A 42 -9.22 2.81 10.70
C GLY A 42 -8.20 2.57 9.60
N TYR A 43 -8.20 3.42 8.56
CA TYR A 43 -7.21 3.34 7.48
C TYR A 43 -5.79 3.51 8.01
N ILE A 44 -5.55 4.52 8.85
CA ILE A 44 -4.23 4.79 9.45
C ILE A 44 -3.82 3.63 10.38
N HIS A 45 -4.74 3.08 11.17
CA HIS A 45 -4.47 1.91 12.00
C HIS A 45 -4.00 0.69 11.20
N ALA A 46 -4.58 0.45 10.03
CA ALA A 46 -4.11 -0.61 9.16
C ALA A 46 -2.67 -0.35 8.68
N LEU A 47 -2.32 0.90 8.33
CA LEU A 47 -0.95 1.26 7.94
C LEU A 47 0.04 1.04 9.09
N ASP A 48 -0.33 1.40 10.32
CA ASP A 48 0.46 1.12 11.52
C ASP A 48 0.70 -0.37 11.71
N GLY A 49 -0.36 -1.18 11.59
CA GLY A 49 -0.27 -2.62 11.73
C GLY A 49 0.67 -3.24 10.69
N VAL A 50 0.60 -2.80 9.44
CA VAL A 50 1.52 -3.25 8.38
C VAL A 50 2.97 -2.90 8.71
N LEU A 51 3.23 -1.65 9.09
CA LEU A 51 4.58 -1.19 9.46
C LEU A 51 5.12 -1.99 10.65
N LEU A 52 4.33 -2.13 11.71
CA LEU A 52 4.73 -2.83 12.92
C LEU A 52 5.06 -4.29 12.61
N ALA A 53 4.15 -5.01 11.94
CA ALA A 53 4.34 -6.42 11.58
C ALA A 53 5.61 -6.66 10.76
N GLN A 54 5.88 -5.80 9.76
CA GLN A 54 7.08 -5.93 8.95
C GLN A 54 8.37 -5.53 9.68
N LYS A 55 8.30 -4.55 10.59
CA LYS A 55 9.44 -4.11 11.39
C LYS A 55 9.82 -5.14 12.46
N SER A 56 8.84 -5.78 13.09
CA SER A 56 9.05 -6.83 14.09
C SER A 56 9.31 -8.21 13.48
N ASN A 57 9.15 -8.36 12.16
CA ASN A 57 9.18 -9.64 11.46
C ASN A 57 8.24 -10.67 12.12
N ASP A 58 7.03 -10.21 12.46
CA ASP A 58 6.02 -11.04 13.13
C ASP A 58 5.56 -12.17 12.20
N SER A 59 5.93 -13.40 12.53
CA SER A 59 5.60 -14.61 11.78
C SER A 59 4.13 -15.00 11.82
N TYR A 60 3.33 -14.41 12.72
CA TYR A 60 1.89 -14.65 12.78
C TYR A 60 1.09 -13.60 11.99
N ALA A 61 1.73 -12.49 11.62
CA ALA A 61 1.08 -11.43 10.88
C ALA A 61 0.79 -11.85 9.43
N PHE A 62 -0.43 -11.52 8.98
CA PHE A 62 -0.89 -11.79 7.62
C PHE A 62 0.08 -11.27 6.54
N VAL A 63 0.59 -10.04 6.70
CA VAL A 63 1.50 -9.43 5.71
C VAL A 63 2.85 -10.11 5.61
N THR A 64 3.34 -10.72 6.69
CA THR A 64 4.64 -11.41 6.72
C THR A 64 4.55 -12.77 6.01
N ASN A 65 3.38 -13.42 6.09
CA ASN A 65 3.14 -14.74 5.51
C ASN A 65 2.59 -14.70 4.06
N MET A 66 2.26 -13.51 3.56
CA MET A 66 1.74 -13.33 2.21
C MET A 66 2.85 -13.40 1.17
N ASN A 67 2.59 -14.11 0.06
CA ASN A 67 3.47 -14.04 -1.09
C ASN A 67 3.18 -12.78 -1.93
N LEU A 68 3.96 -11.72 -1.69
CA LEU A 68 3.86 -10.45 -2.44
C LEU A 68 4.30 -10.56 -3.91
N GLU A 69 4.80 -11.72 -4.35
CA GLU A 69 5.19 -12.01 -5.73
C GLU A 69 4.10 -12.77 -6.50
N ASP A 70 3.07 -13.29 -5.82
CA ASP A 70 1.94 -13.97 -6.46
C ASP A 70 0.80 -12.99 -6.78
N GLU A 71 0.70 -12.59 -8.05
CA GLU A 71 -0.36 -11.69 -8.52
C GLU A 71 -1.79 -12.26 -8.28
N LYS A 72 -1.97 -13.59 -8.36
CA LYS A 72 -3.29 -14.22 -8.15
C LYS A 72 -3.67 -14.17 -6.69
N GLU A 73 -2.73 -14.44 -5.79
CA GLU A 73 -2.94 -14.33 -4.34
C GLU A 73 -3.32 -12.90 -3.95
N LEU A 74 -2.54 -11.91 -4.40
CA LEU A 74 -2.81 -10.49 -4.15
C LEU A 74 -4.19 -10.05 -4.65
N LYS A 75 -4.59 -10.48 -5.87
CA LYS A 75 -5.92 -10.19 -6.43
C LYS A 75 -7.03 -10.85 -5.61
N LYS A 76 -6.82 -12.08 -5.13
CA LYS A 76 -7.77 -12.79 -4.28
C LYS A 76 -7.95 -12.07 -2.95
N SER A 77 -6.87 -11.77 -2.23
CA SER A 77 -6.90 -11.03 -0.96
C SER A 77 -7.54 -9.65 -1.14
N ARG A 78 -7.23 -8.94 -2.23
CA ARG A 78 -7.91 -7.66 -2.54
C ARG A 78 -9.42 -7.80 -2.64
N LYS A 79 -9.91 -8.86 -3.28
CA LYS A 79 -11.35 -9.11 -3.44
C LYS A 79 -12.01 -9.36 -2.08
N GLU A 80 -11.34 -10.10 -1.20
CA GLU A 80 -11.81 -10.37 0.17
C GLU A 80 -11.87 -9.06 0.99
N PHE A 81 -10.81 -8.25 0.98
CA PHE A 81 -10.83 -6.95 1.67
C PHE A 81 -11.88 -5.98 1.11
N LEU A 82 -12.12 -5.98 -0.21
CA LEU A 82 -13.19 -5.19 -0.81
C LEU A 82 -14.59 -5.69 -0.43
N LYS A 83 -14.76 -6.98 -0.15
CA LYS A 83 -16.01 -7.53 0.34
C LYS A 83 -16.28 -7.01 1.75
N GLU A 84 -15.29 -7.06 2.63
CA GLU A 84 -15.40 -6.53 3.98
C GLU A 84 -15.61 -5.02 3.96
N TYR A 85 -14.83 -4.24 3.20
CA TYR A 85 -15.06 -2.80 3.02
C TYR A 85 -16.51 -2.43 2.62
N LYS A 86 -17.18 -3.27 1.81
CA LYS A 86 -18.56 -3.02 1.36
C LYS A 86 -19.61 -3.58 2.32
N ASN A 87 -19.22 -4.32 3.35
CA ASN A 87 -20.12 -4.89 4.32
C ASN A 87 -20.76 -3.77 5.14
N LYS A 88 -22.09 -3.76 5.21
CA LYS A 88 -22.87 -2.71 5.90
C LYS A 88 -22.88 -2.86 7.42
N ILE A 89 -22.47 -4.02 7.94
CA ILE A 89 -22.39 -4.27 9.39
C ILE A 89 -21.17 -3.58 9.99
N HIS A 90 -20.11 -3.42 9.19
CA HIS A 90 -18.86 -2.83 9.63
C HIS A 90 -19.00 -1.33 9.92
N SER A 91 -18.32 -0.91 10.98
CA SER A 91 -18.19 0.49 11.34
C SER A 91 -17.49 1.29 10.24
N ASP A 92 -17.49 2.61 10.33
CA ASP A 92 -16.67 3.42 9.41
C ASP A 92 -15.18 3.12 9.63
N PHE A 93 -14.77 2.82 10.88
CA PHE A 93 -13.41 2.41 11.22
C PHE A 93 -13.00 1.15 10.45
N ASP A 94 -13.78 0.08 10.59
CA ASP A 94 -13.51 -1.22 9.97
C ASP A 94 -13.42 -1.08 8.45
N ARG A 95 -14.33 -0.29 7.87
CA ARG A 95 -14.30 0.00 6.42
C ARG A 95 -13.02 0.74 6.02
N GLY A 96 -12.59 1.73 6.81
CA GLY A 96 -11.30 2.38 6.61
C GLY A 96 -10.13 1.41 6.67
N PHE A 97 -10.13 0.52 7.66
CA PHE A 97 -9.12 -0.51 7.85
C PHE A 97 -9.02 -1.45 6.65
N PHE A 98 -10.15 -2.01 6.21
CA PHE A 98 -10.18 -2.90 5.03
C PHE A 98 -9.86 -2.18 3.72
N ALA A 99 -10.21 -0.90 3.59
CA ALA A 99 -9.84 -0.10 2.42
C ALA A 99 -8.32 0.03 2.29
N ALA A 100 -7.60 0.26 3.39
CA ALA A 100 -6.14 0.33 3.38
C ALA A 100 -5.49 -0.97 2.91
N TRP A 101 -5.99 -2.13 3.36
CA TRP A 101 -5.51 -3.43 2.90
C TRP A 101 -5.83 -3.67 1.42
N ALA A 102 -7.03 -3.31 0.96
CA ALA A 102 -7.39 -3.42 -0.45
C ALA A 102 -6.50 -2.55 -1.36
N ASP A 103 -6.13 -1.35 -0.88
CA ASP A 103 -5.19 -0.46 -1.57
C ASP A 103 -3.76 -1.00 -1.53
N TYR A 104 -3.32 -1.58 -0.41
CA TYR A 104 -2.01 -2.26 -0.33
C TYR A 104 -1.89 -3.37 -1.37
N MET A 105 -2.90 -4.25 -1.48
CA MET A 105 -2.92 -5.31 -2.49
C MET A 105 -2.90 -4.75 -3.92
N LEU A 106 -3.67 -3.69 -4.18
CA LEU A 106 -3.72 -3.05 -5.50
C LEU A 106 -2.36 -2.48 -5.90
N ILE A 107 -1.68 -1.82 -4.96
CA ILE A 107 -0.37 -1.20 -5.20
C ILE A 107 0.68 -2.29 -5.41
N SER A 108 0.68 -3.35 -4.62
CA SER A 108 1.58 -4.50 -4.81
C SER A 108 1.41 -5.14 -6.19
N VAL A 109 0.18 -5.37 -6.66
CA VAL A 109 -0.09 -5.90 -8.02
C VAL A 109 0.46 -4.97 -9.11
N ARG A 110 0.31 -3.65 -8.95
CA ARG A 110 0.82 -2.68 -9.92
C ARG A 110 2.34 -2.66 -9.96
N GLU A 111 2.99 -2.74 -8.81
CA GLU A 111 4.45 -2.79 -8.72
C GLU A 111 5.01 -4.06 -9.37
N LEU A 112 4.33 -5.21 -9.27
CA LEU A 112 4.71 -6.44 -10.00
C LEU A 112 4.69 -6.23 -11.52
N LYS A 113 3.58 -5.71 -12.06
CA LYS A 113 3.45 -5.43 -13.50
C LYS A 113 4.48 -4.44 -14.02
N ASN A 114 4.78 -3.42 -13.22
CA ASN A 114 5.78 -2.42 -13.56
C ASN A 114 7.21 -3.01 -13.57
N ALA A 115 7.47 -4.04 -12.77
CA ALA A 115 8.74 -4.77 -12.79
C ALA A 115 8.87 -5.69 -14.01
N GLU A 116 7.76 -6.29 -14.46
CA GLU A 116 7.71 -7.14 -15.66
C GLU A 116 7.82 -6.37 -16.98
N THR A 117 7.57 -5.07 -16.97
CA THR A 117 7.66 -4.21 -18.16
C THR A 117 8.90 -3.33 -18.04
N PRO A 118 10.05 -3.68 -18.65
CA PRO A 118 11.20 -2.79 -18.65
C PRO A 118 10.80 -1.48 -19.32
N LYS A 119 10.92 -0.36 -18.61
CA LYS A 119 10.87 0.97 -19.22
C LYS A 119 11.98 1.01 -20.27
N GLN A 120 11.63 0.84 -21.54
CA GLN A 120 12.55 1.07 -22.65
C GLN A 120 13.10 2.49 -22.49
N PRO A 121 14.44 2.68 -22.46
CA PRO A 121 14.99 4.02 -22.44
C PRO A 121 14.57 4.70 -23.73
N ALA A 122 13.94 5.87 -23.61
CA ALA A 122 13.63 6.75 -24.72
C ALA A 122 14.88 6.90 -25.58
N LYS A 123 14.80 6.47 -26.84
CA LYS A 123 15.88 6.61 -27.81
C LYS A 123 16.23 8.09 -27.91
N LEU A 124 17.40 8.45 -27.38
CA LEU A 124 18.14 9.64 -27.81
C LEU A 124 18.59 9.36 -29.24
N GLU A 125 17.76 9.74 -30.21
CA GLU A 125 18.22 9.95 -31.58
C GLU A 125 19.18 11.13 -31.55
N LYS A 126 20.48 10.80 -31.45
CA LYS A 126 21.54 11.70 -31.88
C LYS A 126 21.32 11.98 -33.37
N GLN A 127 20.86 13.19 -33.67
CA GLN A 127 21.09 13.78 -34.98
C GLN A 127 22.58 14.13 -35.06
N GLU A 128 23.38 13.20 -35.58
CA GLU A 128 24.67 13.51 -36.17
C GLU A 128 24.69 12.95 -37.59
N GLN A 129 24.95 13.86 -38.53
CA GLN A 129 25.56 13.67 -39.85
C GLN A 129 24.64 13.14 -40.97
N THR A 130 24.24 14.01 -41.90
CA THR A 130 25.04 14.29 -43.11
C THR A 130 24.67 15.66 -43.67
#